data_AF-A0A0Q9P3N5-F1
#
_entry.id   AF-A0A0Q9P3N5-F1
#
_cell.length_a   1.000
_cell.length_b   1.000
_cell.length_c   1.000
_cell.angle_alpha   90.00
_cell.angle_beta   90.00
_cell.angle_gamma   90.00
#
_symmetry.space_group_name_H-M   'P 1'
#
loop_
_entity.id
_entity.type
_entity.pdbx_description
1 polymer ?
#
loop_
_entity_poly.entity_id
_entity_poly.type
_entity_poly.pdbx_seq_one_letter_code
_entity_poly.pdbx_strand_id
1 'polypeptide(L)'
;MEEKDKRPYFVLTNEYTRHRKIRGLTDKAFRLHVTLLGMCNEDKNNGVIGQHDLDMKGKAAGKELIDNNLVEKLGDGRYVLHDYLEHQKSKDEIEALKAKKSTAGAIGAHTRHHEKKGIFDISCEYCQAARTA
;
A
#
# COMPACT_ATOMS: atom_id res chain seq x y z
N MET A 1 -4.95 -12.89 -21.62
CA MET A 1 -4.42 -11.80 -20.77
C MET A 1 -4.29 -12.37 -19.38
N GLU A 2 -3.07 -12.50 -18.88
CA GLU A 2 -2.80 -12.95 -17.53
C GLU A 2 -3.34 -11.88 -16.57
N GLU A 3 -4.31 -12.24 -15.73
CA GLU A 3 -4.89 -11.32 -14.77
C GLU A 3 -3.83 -10.99 -13.71
N LYS A 4 -3.49 -9.72 -13.54
CA LYS A 4 -2.47 -9.29 -12.57
C LYS A 4 -2.88 -9.71 -11.15
N ASP A 5 -1.90 -10.03 -10.31
CA ASP A 5 -2.12 -10.42 -8.91
C ASP A 5 -2.97 -9.36 -8.17
N LYS A 6 -3.98 -9.84 -7.45
CA LYS A 6 -4.95 -9.02 -6.71
C LYS A 6 -4.52 -8.77 -5.26
N ARG A 7 -3.50 -9.49 -4.77
CA ARG A 7 -2.95 -9.29 -3.43
C ARG A 7 -2.36 -7.88 -3.30
N PRO A 8 -2.33 -7.30 -2.08
CA PRO A 8 -1.68 -6.03 -1.85
C PRO A 8 -0.23 -6.09 -2.32
N TYR A 9 0.19 -5.05 -3.05
CA TYR A 9 1.57 -4.84 -3.45
C TYR A 9 1.99 -3.43 -3.05
N PHE A 10 3.27 -3.26 -2.75
CA PHE A 10 3.89 -1.94 -2.56
C PHE A 10 4.71 -1.61 -3.80
N VAL A 11 4.98 -0.33 -4.02
CA VAL A 11 5.65 0.13 -5.24
C VAL A 11 7.14 0.29 -4.97
N LEU A 12 7.99 -0.30 -5.82
CA LEU A 12 9.40 0.03 -5.92
C LEU A 12 9.67 0.56 -7.32
N THR A 13 10.37 1.69 -7.41
CA THR A 13 10.76 2.25 -8.70
C THR A 13 11.92 1.45 -9.30
N ASN A 14 12.03 1.47 -10.63
CA ASN A 14 13.13 0.81 -11.36
C ASN A 14 14.53 1.37 -11.02
N GLU A 15 14.57 2.51 -10.35
CA GLU A 15 15.78 3.21 -9.94
C GLU A 15 16.14 2.95 -8.48
N TYR A 16 15.28 2.24 -7.74
CA TYR A 16 15.40 2.04 -6.30
C TYR A 16 16.78 1.50 -5.90
N THR A 17 17.27 0.46 -6.57
CA THR A 17 18.59 -0.15 -6.30
C THR A 17 19.77 0.77 -6.63
N ARG A 18 19.57 1.74 -7.53
CA ARG A 18 20.60 2.69 -8.00
C ARG A 18 20.60 3.99 -7.21
N HIS A 19 19.55 4.25 -6.42
CA HIS A 19 19.42 5.48 -5.65
C HIS A 19 20.57 5.65 -4.66
N ARG A 20 21.05 6.89 -4.47
CA ARG A 20 22.26 7.19 -3.68
C ARG A 20 22.20 6.66 -2.25
N LYS A 21 21.02 6.67 -1.61
CA LYS A 21 20.80 6.18 -0.24
C LYS A 21 20.73 4.64 -0.17
N ILE A 22 20.48 3.96 -1.29
CA ILE A 22 20.25 2.52 -1.34
C ILE A 22 21.49 1.77 -1.84
N ARG A 23 22.19 2.30 -2.85
CA ARG A 23 23.34 1.64 -3.50
C ARG A 23 24.51 1.33 -2.57
N GLY A 24 24.63 2.06 -1.46
CA GLY A 24 25.72 1.92 -0.48
C GLY A 24 25.39 1.00 0.68
N LEU A 25 24.16 0.48 0.75
CA LEU A 25 23.72 -0.35 1.87
C LEU A 25 24.35 -1.74 1.79
N THR A 26 24.58 -2.33 2.96
CA THR A 26 24.86 -3.77 3.05
C THR A 26 23.66 -4.59 2.57
N ASP A 27 23.96 -5.80 2.10
CA ASP A 27 22.96 -6.78 1.66
C ASP A 27 21.88 -7.09 2.71
N LYS A 28 22.23 -6.96 4.01
CA LYS A 28 21.29 -7.14 5.12
C LYS A 28 20.39 -5.91 5.31
N ALA A 29 20.96 -4.71 5.29
CA ALA A 29 20.20 -3.47 5.41
C ALA A 29 19.27 -3.25 4.21
N PHE A 30 19.73 -3.54 2.99
CA PHE A 30 18.90 -3.52 1.78
C PHE A 30 17.68 -4.45 1.92
N ARG A 31 17.91 -5.72 2.27
CA ARG A 31 16.82 -6.68 2.46
C ARG A 31 15.87 -6.26 3.58
N LEU A 32 16.41 -5.73 4.69
CA LEU A 32 15.62 -5.20 5.79
C LEU A 32 14.71 -4.07 5.32
N HIS A 33 15.22 -3.07 4.61
CA HIS A 33 14.42 -1.94 4.14
C HIS A 33 13.28 -2.36 3.22
N VAL A 34 13.54 -3.24 2.25
CA VAL A 34 12.50 -3.78 1.37
C VAL A 34 11.45 -4.58 2.15
N THR A 35 11.88 -5.33 3.16
CA THR A 35 10.98 -6.10 4.03
C THR A 35 10.07 -5.16 4.83
N LEU A 36 10.64 -4.11 5.43
CA LEU A 36 9.88 -3.12 6.21
C LEU A 36 8.84 -2.39 5.34
N LEU A 37 9.19 -2.02 4.10
CA LEU A 37 8.22 -1.44 3.15
C LEU A 37 7.02 -2.37 2.90
N GLY A 38 7.29 -3.66 2.71
CA GLY A 38 6.24 -4.66 2.54
C GLY A 38 5.35 -4.81 3.77
N MET A 39 5.96 -4.94 4.95
CA MET A 39 5.23 -5.07 6.22
C MET A 39 4.35 -3.85 6.50
N CYS A 40 4.87 -2.64 6.34
CA CYS A 40 4.10 -1.42 6.54
C CYS A 40 2.89 -1.31 5.61
N ASN A 41 3.02 -1.80 4.37
CA ASN A 41 1.92 -1.81 3.40
C ASN A 41 0.88 -2.89 3.72
N GLU A 42 1.31 -4.05 4.21
CA GLU A 42 0.43 -5.14 4.65
C GLU A 42 -0.39 -4.74 5.88
N ASP A 43 0.28 -4.19 6.90
CA ASP A 43 -0.31 -3.76 8.16
C ASP A 43 -1.08 -2.43 8.04
N LYS A 44 -0.87 -1.69 6.95
CA LYS A 44 -1.42 -0.34 6.70
C LYS A 44 -1.12 0.62 7.86
N ASN A 45 0.12 0.61 8.34
CA ASN A 45 0.56 1.39 9.50
C ASN A 45 1.22 2.73 9.13
N ASN A 46 1.11 3.15 7.86
CA ASN A 46 1.67 4.40 7.34
C ASN A 46 3.20 4.53 7.53
N GLY A 47 3.93 3.42 7.50
CA GLY A 47 5.40 3.43 7.58
C GLY A 47 5.96 3.37 9.00
N VAL A 48 5.11 3.22 10.02
CA VAL A 48 5.52 3.16 11.43
C VAL A 48 5.94 1.74 11.79
N ILE A 49 7.11 1.59 12.41
CA ILE A 49 7.69 0.29 12.80
C ILE A 49 8.21 0.32 14.25
N GLY A 50 8.26 -0.85 14.88
CA GLY A 50 8.84 -1.02 16.22
C GLY A 50 10.33 -1.33 16.18
N GLN A 51 10.98 -1.26 17.36
CA GLN A 51 12.37 -1.68 17.53
C GLN A 51 12.60 -3.14 17.09
N HIS A 52 11.66 -4.03 17.40
CA HIS A 52 11.74 -5.44 17.04
C HIS A 52 11.84 -5.63 15.52
N ASP A 53 11.02 -4.91 14.76
CA ASP A 53 11.00 -5.00 13.29
C ASP A 53 12.30 -4.44 12.70
N LEU A 54 12.79 -3.34 13.26
CA LEU A 54 14.06 -2.72 12.86
C LEU A 54 15.27 -3.65 13.12
N ASP A 55 15.20 -4.48 14.16
CA ASP A 55 16.26 -5.42 14.53
C ASP A 55 16.12 -6.81 13.88
N MET A 56 15.11 -7.03 13.03
CA MET A 56 14.79 -8.34 12.45
C MET A 56 15.95 -9.00 11.67
N LYS A 57 16.81 -8.19 11.04
CA LYS A 57 18.03 -8.65 10.34
C LYS A 57 19.31 -8.39 11.13
N GLY A 58 19.18 -8.05 12.40
CA GLY A 58 20.24 -7.69 13.33
C GLY A 58 20.39 -6.17 13.49
N LYS A 59 20.82 -5.77 14.69
CA LYS A 59 20.99 -4.36 15.11
C LYS A 59 21.88 -3.54 14.19
N ALA A 60 22.89 -4.15 13.58
CA ALA A 60 23.78 -3.47 12.64
C ALA A 60 23.04 -2.99 11.38
N ALA A 61 22.14 -3.81 10.85
CA ALA A 61 21.33 -3.45 9.67
C ALA A 61 20.34 -2.33 10.01
N GLY A 62 19.65 -2.43 11.15
CA GLY A 62 18.75 -1.38 11.62
C GLY A 62 19.47 -0.05 11.87
N LYS A 63 20.65 -0.09 12.48
CA LYS A 63 21.51 1.08 12.68
C LYS A 63 21.92 1.71 11.36
N GLU A 64 22.33 0.91 10.37
CA GLU A 64 22.71 1.40 9.05
C GLU A 64 21.57 2.15 8.34
N LEU A 65 20.32 1.70 8.49
CA LEU A 65 19.15 2.40 7.95
C LEU A 65 18.90 3.75 8.64
N ILE A 66 19.13 3.83 9.95
CA ILE A 66 19.06 5.10 10.69
C ILE A 66 20.19 6.02 10.24
N ASP A 67 21.43 5.53 10.19
CA ASP A 67 22.62 6.30 9.83
C ASP A 67 22.53 6.85 8.40
N ASN A 68 21.85 6.13 7.48
CA ASN A 68 21.61 6.57 6.09
C ASN A 68 20.34 7.42 5.90
N ASN A 69 19.64 7.82 6.97
CA ASN A 69 18.37 8.57 6.92
C ASN A 69 17.31 7.89 6.02
N LEU A 70 17.17 6.57 6.18
CA LEU A 70 16.08 5.78 5.60
C LEU A 70 15.02 5.44 6.65
N VAL A 71 15.40 5.46 7.93
CA VAL A 71 14.51 5.25 9.07
C VAL A 71 14.76 6.36 10.08
N GLU A 72 13.68 7.00 10.54
CA GLU A 72 13.73 8.06 11.53
C GLU A 72 13.14 7.61 12.86
N LYS A 73 13.62 8.19 13.95
CA LYS A 73 13.10 7.97 15.30
C LYS A 73 11.93 8.90 15.55
N LEU A 74 10.76 8.35 15.84
CA LEU A 74 9.55 9.13 16.16
C LEU A 74 9.46 9.46 17.67
N GLY A 75 10.14 8.68 18.51
CA GLY A 75 10.01 8.71 19.97
C GLY A 75 9.36 7.44 20.51
N ASP A 76 9.46 7.21 21.83
CA ASP A 76 8.83 6.08 22.53
C ASP A 76 9.22 4.68 21.99
N GLY A 77 10.42 4.54 21.44
CA GLY A 77 10.88 3.29 20.83
C GLY A 77 10.22 2.96 19.49
N ARG A 78 9.50 3.92 18.89
CA ARG A 78 8.92 3.82 17.55
C ARG A 78 9.78 4.53 16.51
N TYR A 79 9.70 3.99 15.31
CA TYR A 79 10.43 4.45 14.14
C TYR A 79 9.47 4.64 12.98
N VAL A 80 9.89 5.43 11.99
CA VAL A 80 9.14 5.63 10.75
C VAL A 80 10.09 5.51 9.56
N LEU A 81 9.62 4.88 8.48
CA LEU A 81 10.31 4.87 7.20
C LEU A 81 10.28 6.27 6.59
N HIS A 82 11.45 6.80 6.24
CA HIS A 82 11.59 8.12 5.62
C HIS A 82 10.83 8.17 4.29
N ASP A 83 10.09 9.28 4.06
CA ASP A 83 9.28 9.54 2.86
C ASP A 83 8.28 8.43 2.49
N TYR A 84 7.85 7.61 3.47
CA TYR A 84 6.96 6.46 3.18
C TYR A 84 5.68 6.89 2.46
N LEU A 85 5.02 7.95 2.94
CA LEU A 85 3.75 8.45 2.37
C LEU A 85 3.94 9.24 1.07
N GLU A 86 5.16 9.65 0.72
CA GLU A 86 5.42 10.27 -0.57
C GLU A 86 5.49 9.22 -1.69
N HIS A 87 5.90 8.00 -1.34
CA HIS A 87 6.11 6.92 -2.30
C HIS A 87 5.04 5.82 -2.25
N GLN A 88 4.43 5.61 -1.09
CA GLN A 88 3.43 4.60 -0.84
C GLN A 88 2.08 5.24 -0.50
N LYS A 89 1.02 4.47 -0.72
CA LYS A 89 -0.32 4.89 -0.36
C LYS A 89 -0.50 4.84 1.15
N SER A 90 -1.17 5.83 1.69
CA SER A 90 -1.63 5.80 3.07
C SER A 90 -2.72 4.73 3.27
N LYS A 91 -2.97 4.36 4.52
CA LYS A 91 -4.10 3.50 4.89
C LYS A 91 -5.42 4.02 4.30
N ASP A 92 -5.67 5.32 4.45
CA ASP A 92 -6.92 5.95 4.04
C ASP A 92 -7.06 5.95 2.51
N GLU A 93 -5.96 6.18 1.79
CA GLU A 93 -5.95 6.08 0.33
C GLU A 93 -6.20 4.65 -0.16
N ILE A 94 -5.62 3.65 0.51
CA ILE A 94 -5.87 2.24 0.20
C ILE A 94 -7.34 1.91 0.41
N GLU A 95 -7.94 2.35 1.51
CA GLU A 95 -9.34 2.11 1.83
C GLU A 95 -10.28 2.84 0.85
N ALA A 96 -9.99 4.10 0.52
CA ALA A 96 -10.73 4.86 -0.48
C ALA A 96 -10.67 4.20 -1.87
N LEU A 97 -9.51 3.69 -2.28
CA LEU A 97 -9.36 2.97 -3.55
C LEU A 97 -10.13 1.64 -3.54
N LYS A 98 -10.14 0.91 -2.43
CA LYS A 98 -10.95 -0.29 -2.29
C LYS A 98 -12.44 0.03 -2.40
N ALA A 99 -12.92 1.07 -1.72
CA ALA A 99 -14.30 1.52 -1.81
C ALA A 99 -14.68 1.92 -3.25
N LYS A 100 -13.86 2.74 -3.92
CA LYS A 100 -14.06 3.12 -5.33
C LYS A 100 -14.10 1.93 -6.28
N LYS A 101 -13.24 0.92 -6.08
CA LYS A 101 -13.28 -0.31 -6.88
C LYS A 101 -14.54 -1.12 -6.63
N SER A 102 -15.00 -1.19 -5.37
CA SER A 102 -16.24 -1.87 -5.01
C SER A 102 -17.45 -1.21 -5.69
N THR A 103 -17.57 0.12 -5.59
CA THR A 103 -18.69 0.86 -6.21
C THR A 103 -18.65 0.77 -7.73
N ALA A 104 -17.48 0.93 -8.35
CA ALA A 104 -17.34 0.76 -9.80
C ALA A 104 -17.70 -0.66 -10.26
N GLY A 105 -17.33 -1.68 -9.48
CA GLY A 105 -17.74 -3.06 -9.74
C GLY A 105 -19.24 -3.27 -9.66
N ALA A 106 -19.89 -2.68 -8.65
CA ALA A 106 -21.34 -2.75 -8.48
C ALA A 106 -22.10 -2.00 -9.59
N ILE A 107 -21.63 -0.82 -10.00
CA ILE A 107 -22.16 -0.09 -11.16
C ILE A 107 -21.97 -0.91 -12.44
N GLY A 108 -20.79 -1.50 -12.66
CA GLY A 108 -20.53 -2.35 -13.83
C GLY A 108 -21.46 -3.57 -13.89
N ALA A 109 -21.75 -4.18 -12.73
CA ALA A 109 -22.72 -5.27 -12.63
C ALA A 109 -24.14 -4.78 -12.95
N HIS A 110 -24.56 -3.65 -12.38
CA HIS A 110 -25.84 -3.02 -12.69
C HIS A 110 -26.00 -2.74 -14.20
N THR A 111 -25.02 -2.08 -14.83
CA THR A 111 -25.08 -1.77 -16.26
C THR A 111 -25.15 -3.04 -17.11
N ARG A 112 -24.39 -4.09 -16.77
CA ARG A 112 -24.37 -5.35 -17.53
C ARG A 112 -25.65 -6.16 -17.39
N HIS A 113 -26.21 -6.22 -16.19
CA HIS A 113 -27.32 -7.12 -15.88
C HIS A 113 -28.68 -6.47 -16.01
N HIS A 114 -28.80 -5.17 -15.73
CA HIS A 114 -30.07 -4.46 -15.65
C HIS A 114 -30.20 -3.49 -16.81
N GLU A 115 -29.36 -2.45 -16.87
CA GLU A 115 -29.46 -1.36 -17.84
C GLU A 115 -29.40 -1.83 -19.30
N LYS A 116 -28.32 -2.52 -19.70
CA LYS A 116 -28.15 -2.99 -21.09
C LYS A 116 -29.16 -4.04 -21.52
N LYS A 117 -29.84 -4.69 -20.58
CA LYS A 117 -30.89 -5.68 -20.86
C LYS A 117 -32.29 -5.09 -20.80
N GLY A 118 -32.43 -3.82 -20.39
CA GLY A 118 -33.72 -3.19 -20.14
C GLY A 118 -34.49 -3.82 -18.97
N ILE A 119 -33.81 -4.52 -18.07
CA ILE A 119 -34.42 -5.20 -16.91
C ILE A 119 -34.33 -4.27 -15.71
N PHE A 120 -35.47 -3.98 -15.08
CA PHE A 120 -35.50 -3.25 -13.82
C PHE A 120 -35.60 -4.24 -12.66
N ASP A 121 -34.66 -4.13 -11.71
CA ASP A 121 -34.69 -4.88 -10.47
C ASP A 121 -34.95 -3.93 -9.30
N ILE A 122 -36.06 -4.17 -8.58
CA ILE A 122 -36.44 -3.37 -7.42
C ILE A 122 -35.49 -3.54 -6.25
N SER A 123 -34.72 -4.63 -6.18
CA SER A 123 -33.73 -4.85 -5.11
C SER A 123 -32.39 -4.17 -5.39
N CYS A 124 -32.19 -3.65 -6.60
CA CYS A 124 -30.94 -3.01 -7.00
C CYS A 124 -30.96 -1.51 -6.72
N GLU A 125 -30.13 -1.06 -5.78
CA GLU A 125 -30.00 0.35 -5.38
C GLU A 125 -29.74 1.29 -6.57
N TYR A 126 -28.92 0.86 -7.54
CA TYR A 126 -28.62 1.65 -8.74
C TYR A 126 -29.82 1.78 -9.70
N CYS A 127 -30.67 0.74 -9.78
CA CYS A 127 -31.91 0.85 -10.58
C CYS A 127 -32.90 1.81 -9.92
N GLN A 128 -33.03 1.73 -8.59
CA GLN A 128 -33.89 2.62 -7.84
C GLN A 128 -33.45 4.09 -7.97
N ALA A 129 -32.15 4.35 -7.80
CA ALA A 129 -31.57 5.69 -7.90
C ALA A 129 -31.84 6.35 -9.26
N ALA A 130 -31.79 5.58 -10.36
CA ALA A 130 -32.06 6.07 -11.72
C ALA A 130 -33.53 6.47 -11.98
N ARG A 131 -34.48 6.10 -11.10
CA ARG A 131 -35.89 6.51 -11.20
C ARG A 131 -36.22 7.77 -10.39
N THR A 132 -35.40 8.09 -9.40
CA THR A 132 -35.57 9.27 -8.53
C THR A 132 -34.82 10.50 -9.02
N ALA A 133 -33.97 10.35 -10.04
CA ALA A 133 -33.26 11.43 -10.73
C ALA A 133 -34.03 11.88 -11.97
#